data_AF-A0A023FR43-F1
#
_entry.id   AF-A0A023FR43-F1
#
_cell.length_a   1.000
_cell.length_b   1.000
_cell.length_c   1.000
_cell.angle_alpha   90.00
_cell.angle_beta   90.00
_cell.angle_gamma   90.00
#
_symmetry.space_group_name_H-M   'P 1'
#
loop_
_entity.id
_entity.type
_entity.pdbx_description
1 polymer ?
#
loop_
_entity_poly.entity_id
_entity_poly.type
_entity_poly.pdbx_seq_one_letter_code
_entity_poly.pdbx_strand_id
1 'polypeptide(L)'
;QSVLFFAVWRFSKAHRARFLHAFRRLTAEQCVEVFPGQRERWRVQRVVEALEEFPLESIRGMAQRIGMSKTRVYETLRDAFSKLEDYGYD
;
A
#
# COMPACT_ATOMS: atom_id res chain seq x y z
N GLN A 1 11.89 -15.86 22.15
CA GLN A 1 11.28 -14.54 21.87
C GLN A 1 12.19 -13.81 20.90
N SER A 2 11.78 -13.65 19.65
CA SER A 2 12.57 -12.94 18.64
C SER A 2 11.88 -11.61 18.35
N VAL A 3 12.28 -10.58 19.07
CA VAL A 3 11.90 -9.18 18.80
C VAL A 3 12.73 -8.72 17.60
N LEU A 4 12.26 -9.05 16.40
CA LEU A 4 12.76 -8.44 15.19
C LEU A 4 12.35 -6.97 15.22
N PHE A 5 13.36 -6.12 15.36
CA PHE A 5 13.36 -4.69 15.11
C PHE A 5 12.66 -4.41 13.76
N PHE A 6 11.34 -4.21 13.79
CA PHE A 6 10.64 -3.53 12.71
C PHE A 6 11.15 -2.09 12.75
N ALA A 7 12.19 -1.79 11.96
CA ALA A 7 12.47 -0.43 11.55
C ALA A 7 11.13 0.17 11.11
N VAL A 8 10.59 1.07 11.93
CA VAL A 8 9.20 1.52 11.84
C VAL A 8 9.10 2.36 10.57
N TRP A 9 8.72 1.72 9.47
CA TRP A 9 8.34 2.42 8.25
C TRP A 9 7.15 3.31 8.59
N ARG A 10 7.42 4.62 8.76
CA ARG A 10 6.39 5.61 9.11
C ARG A 10 5.70 6.06 7.83
N PHE A 11 4.58 5.42 7.53
CA PHE A 11 3.68 5.90 6.49
C PHE A 11 3.18 7.30 6.84
N SER A 12 3.78 8.31 6.18
CA SER A 12 3.54 9.73 6.42
C SER A 12 2.55 10.26 5.38
N LYS A 13 2.08 11.50 5.54
CA LYS A 13 1.25 12.16 4.52
C LYS A 13 1.97 12.24 3.15
N ALA A 14 3.28 12.47 3.16
CA ALA A 14 4.08 12.49 1.93
C ALA A 14 4.19 11.10 1.29
N HIS A 15 4.37 10.04 2.09
CA HIS A 15 4.32 8.67 1.59
C HIS A 15 2.95 8.38 0.96
N ARG A 16 1.85 8.71 1.64
CA ARG A 16 0.50 8.54 1.09
C ARG A 16 0.32 9.20 -0.27
N ALA A 17 0.71 10.47 -0.39
CA ALA A 17 0.56 11.21 -1.65
C ALA A 17 1.39 10.60 -2.78
N ARG A 18 2.67 10.26 -2.53
CA ARG A 18 3.54 9.62 -3.53
C ARG A 18 2.99 8.26 -3.96
N PHE A 19 2.57 7.43 -3.01
CA PHE A 19 1.99 6.12 -3.30
C PHE A 19 0.77 6.20 -4.21
N LEU A 20 -0.20 7.04 -3.83
CA LEU A 20 -1.42 7.23 -4.61
C LEU A 20 -1.13 7.81 -5.99
N HIS A 21 -0.17 8.75 -6.08
CA HIS A 21 0.25 9.30 -7.37
C HIS A 21 0.88 8.25 -8.28
N ALA A 22 1.84 7.48 -7.78
CA ALA A 22 2.50 6.40 -8.52
C ALA A 22 1.49 5.34 -8.99
N PHE A 23 0.63 4.88 -8.08
CA PHE A 23 -0.37 3.86 -8.39
C PHE A 23 -1.39 4.33 -9.45
N ARG A 24 -1.88 5.58 -9.37
CA ARG A 24 -2.83 6.13 -10.36
C ARG A 24 -2.25 6.28 -11.76
N ARG A 25 -0.93 6.31 -11.90
CA ARG A 25 -0.23 6.43 -13.18
C ARG A 25 0.00 5.11 -13.88
N LEU A 26 -0.24 3.99 -13.18
CA LEU A 26 -0.16 2.67 -13.80
C LEU A 26 -1.32 2.49 -14.78
N THR A 27 -1.02 2.06 -15.99
CA THR A 27 -2.03 1.46 -16.87
C THR A 27 -2.46 0.09 -16.31
N ALA A 28 -3.53 -0.47 -16.86
CA ALA A 28 -3.96 -1.81 -16.48
C ALA A 28 -2.88 -2.88 -16.74
N GLU A 29 -2.13 -2.75 -17.84
CA GLU A 29 -1.01 -3.63 -18.20
C GLU A 29 0.13 -3.50 -17.19
N GLN A 30 0.56 -2.27 -16.89
CA GLN A 30 1.61 -2.01 -15.91
C GLN A 30 1.23 -2.49 -14.51
N CYS A 31 -0.05 -2.36 -14.13
CA CYS A 31 -0.55 -2.89 -12.86
C CYS A 31 -0.43 -4.42 -12.80
N VAL A 32 -0.64 -5.13 -13.92
CA VAL A 32 -0.43 -6.59 -14.00
C VAL A 32 1.06 -6.94 -13.95
N GLU A 33 1.93 -6.15 -14.58
CA GLU A 33 3.38 -6.35 -14.54
C GLU A 33 3.96 -6.15 -13.14
N VAL A 34 3.63 -5.04 -12.48
CA VAL A 34 4.09 -4.71 -11.12
C VAL A 34 3.50 -5.70 -10.08
N PHE A 35 2.23 -6.05 -10.25
CA PHE A 35 1.50 -6.93 -9.33
C PHE A 35 0.96 -8.15 -10.11
N PRO A 36 1.78 -9.18 -10.39
CA PRO A 36 1.36 -10.32 -11.21
C PRO A 36 0.30 -11.20 -10.54
N GLY A 37 0.24 -11.21 -9.20
CA GLY A 37 -0.73 -12.00 -8.45
C GLY A 37 -2.12 -11.36 -8.38
N GLN A 38 -3.18 -12.08 -8.78
CA GLN A 38 -4.56 -11.58 -8.67
C GLN A 38 -4.95 -11.19 -7.23
N ARG A 39 -4.61 -12.05 -6.24
CA ARG A 39 -4.86 -11.77 -4.81
C ARG A 39 -4.03 -10.60 -4.27
N GLU A 40 -2.89 -10.33 -4.87
CA GLU A 40 -2.06 -9.19 -4.53
C GLU A 40 -2.69 -7.91 -5.09
N ARG A 41 -3.02 -7.87 -6.39
CA ARG A 41 -3.73 -6.75 -7.01
C ARG A 41 -4.97 -6.35 -6.25
N TRP A 42 -5.82 -7.32 -5.92
CA TRP A 42 -7.03 -7.06 -5.16
C TRP A 42 -6.74 -6.41 -3.79
N ARG A 43 -5.70 -6.89 -3.08
CA ARG A 43 -5.31 -6.31 -1.78
C ARG A 43 -4.75 -4.89 -1.92
N VAL A 44 -3.86 -4.68 -2.89
CA VAL A 44 -3.28 -3.36 -3.14
C VAL A 44 -4.38 -2.38 -3.51
N GLN A 45 -5.27 -2.77 -4.42
CA GLN A 45 -6.41 -1.95 -4.83
C GLN A 45 -7.33 -1.62 -3.65
N ARG A 46 -7.69 -2.60 -2.81
CA ARG A 46 -8.47 -2.37 -1.58
C ARG A 46 -7.83 -1.37 -0.64
N VAL A 47 -6.51 -1.44 -0.47
CA VAL A 47 -5.77 -0.49 0.37
C VAL A 47 -5.71 0.90 -0.27
N VAL A 48 -5.51 0.99 -1.58
CA VAL A 48 -5.53 2.26 -2.33
C VAL A 48 -6.89 2.94 -2.22
N GLU A 49 -7.97 2.22 -2.50
CA GLU A 49 -9.35 2.72 -2.38
C GLU A 49 -9.60 3.28 -0.97
N ALA A 50 -9.20 2.56 0.07
CA ALA A 50 -9.34 3.00 1.44
C ALA A 50 -8.49 4.24 1.76
N LEU A 51 -7.30 4.34 1.17
CA LEU A 51 -6.45 5.50 1.35
C LEU A 51 -7.03 6.76 0.70
N GLU A 52 -7.79 6.61 -0.37
CA GLU A 52 -8.49 7.70 -1.09
C GLU A 52 -9.80 8.09 -0.40
N GLU A 53 -10.58 7.10 0.03
CA GLU A 53 -11.88 7.29 0.70
C GLU A 53 -11.71 7.93 2.10
N PHE A 54 -10.64 7.58 2.83
CA PHE A 54 -10.42 8.03 4.20
C PHE A 54 -9.09 8.82 4.37
N PRO A 55 -8.92 9.98 3.70
CA PRO A 55 -7.63 10.67 3.57
C PRO A 55 -7.06 11.23 4.89
N LEU A 56 -7.90 11.38 5.91
CA LEU A 56 -7.50 11.87 7.25
C LEU A 56 -7.45 10.75 8.29
N GLU A 57 -7.89 9.54 7.95
CA GLU A 57 -7.97 8.44 8.90
C GLU A 57 -6.62 7.77 9.11
N SER A 58 -6.39 7.30 10.33
CA SER A 58 -5.20 6.51 10.65
C SER A 58 -5.25 5.16 9.95
N ILE A 59 -4.08 4.55 9.68
CA ILE A 59 -4.01 3.19 9.12
C ILE A 59 -4.78 2.18 9.98
N ARG A 60 -4.83 2.38 11.31
CA ARG A 60 -5.61 1.52 12.20
C ARG A 60 -7.11 1.61 11.92
N GLY A 61 -7.65 2.82 11.81
CA GLY A 61 -9.08 3.04 11.54
C GLY A 61 -9.47 2.55 10.16
N MET A 62 -8.66 2.89 9.16
CA MET A 62 -8.81 2.41 7.78
C MET A 62 -8.82 0.87 7.71
N ALA A 63 -7.88 0.20 8.38
CA ALA A 63 -7.80 -1.26 8.41
C ALA A 63 -9.09 -1.90 8.96
N GLN A 64 -9.67 -1.32 10.02
CA GLN A 64 -10.94 -1.80 10.58
C GLN A 64 -12.09 -1.67 9.58
N ARG A 65 -12.17 -0.54 8.86
CA ARG A 65 -13.23 -0.30 7.86
C ARG A 65 -13.19 -1.27 6.70
N ILE A 66 -12.00 -1.62 6.22
CA ILE A 66 -11.83 -2.55 5.10
C ILE A 66 -11.72 -4.03 5.51
N GLY A 67 -11.89 -4.33 6.80
CA GLY A 67 -11.84 -5.71 7.31
C GLY A 67 -10.45 -6.36 7.23
N MET A 68 -9.37 -5.56 7.29
CA MET A 68 -7.99 -6.04 7.27
C MET A 68 -7.30 -5.81 8.63
N SER A 69 -6.31 -6.64 8.96
CA SER A 69 -5.46 -6.34 10.12
C SER A 69 -4.53 -5.17 9.80
N LYS A 70 -4.21 -4.36 10.82
CA LYS A 70 -3.25 -3.24 10.70
C LYS A 70 -1.92 -3.73 10.11
N THR A 71 -1.39 -4.85 10.60
CA THR A 71 -0.15 -5.46 10.09
C THR A 71 -0.25 -5.75 8.61
N ARG A 72 -1.36 -6.35 8.16
CA ARG A 72 -1.57 -6.69 6.75
C ARG A 72 -1.62 -5.47 5.84
N VAL A 73 -2.17 -4.35 6.32
CA VAL A 73 -2.15 -3.08 5.59
C VAL A 73 -0.73 -2.55 5.46
N TYR A 74 0.06 -2.56 6.54
CA TYR A 74 1.46 -2.11 6.48
C TYR A 74 2.33 -3.00 5.57
N GLU A 75 2.17 -4.32 5.63
CA GLU A 75 2.83 -5.25 4.72
C GLU A 75 2.47 -4.95 3.27
N THR A 76 1.17 -4.84 2.97
CA THR A 76 0.68 -4.55 1.61
C THR A 76 1.24 -3.23 1.09
N LEU A 77 1.27 -2.19 1.93
CA LEU A 77 1.83 -0.89 1.56
C LEU A 77 3.33 -0.97 1.31
N ARG A 78 4.09 -1.64 2.20
CA ARG A 78 5.54 -1.77 2.06
C ARG A 78 5.90 -2.54 0.80
N ASP A 79 5.25 -3.67 0.56
CA ASP A 79 5.48 -4.51 -0.62
C ASP A 79 5.13 -3.73 -1.89
N ALA A 80 4.00 -3.01 -1.89
CA ALA A 80 3.57 -2.23 -3.04
C ALA A 80 4.50 -1.04 -3.32
N PHE A 81 5.01 -0.37 -2.29
CA PHE A 81 6.02 0.67 -2.44
C PHE A 81 7.30 0.14 -3.09
N SER A 82 7.86 -0.93 -2.52
CA SER A 82 9.09 -1.53 -3.04
C SER A 82 8.96 -1.87 -4.52
N LYS A 83 7.82 -2.47 -4.91
CA LYS A 83 7.56 -2.83 -6.31
C LYS A 83 7.40 -1.64 -7.24
N LEU A 84 6.77 -0.56 -6.78
CA LEU A 84 6.65 0.68 -7.55
C LEU A 84 8.01 1.37 -7.72
N GLU A 85 8.84 1.39 -6.67
CA GLU A 85 10.21 1.91 -6.70
C GLU A 85 11.09 1.07 -7.65
N ASP A 86 11.03 -0.26 -7.56
CA ASP A 86 11.77 -1.18 -8.45
C ASP A 86 11.35 -1.02 -9.92
N TYR A 87 10.09 -0.69 -10.17
CA TYR A 87 9.57 -0.41 -11.51
C TYR A 87 9.97 0.97 -12.04
N GLY A 88 10.55 1.84 -11.21
CA GLY A 88 11.06 3.16 -11.60
C GLY A 88 10.07 4.31 -11.42
N TYR A 89 9.09 4.18 -10.51
CA TYR A 89 8.28 5.32 -10.07
C TYR A 89 8.96 6.03 -8.88
N ASP A 90 9.34 7.30 -9.07
CA ASP A 90 9.96 8.19 -8.07
C ASP A 90 9.00 9.33 -7.66
#